data_AF-A0A933LYU6-F1
#
_entry.id   AF-A0A933LYU6-F1
#
_cell.length_a   1.000
_cell.length_b   1.000
_cell.length_c   1.000
_cell.angle_alpha   90.00
_cell.angle_beta   90.00
_cell.angle_gamma   90.00
#
_symmetry.space_group_name_H-M   'P 1'
#
loop_
_entity.id
_entity.type
_entity.pdbx_description
1 polymer ?
#
loop_
_entity_poly.entity_id
_entity_poly.type
_entity_poly.pdbx_seq_one_letter_code
_entity_poly.pdbx_strand_id
1 'polypeptide(L)'
;MTRPGLSLLAHILLLLWAPLALPQEGGGRAGADSPEALFRDCRRLALEGDWTSLQALFDEGYFAPLDSLIDDALARIRDWERLPDLAAKAAVKGDLAIEAEELGFSSIEELASADRATARARLFAAKVGPTFEEMLGHSEFARATASESGNRATIFFRNAEFGGSAEFTLPAVRRGAKWLVAANGEEEGAARPLPATPEALYEEFVRRLETWDWAGVVDLVDEGSIEIQYGRGLAELQGEIAEWEKLPEGDAKVLREHEILIRVHDLGYRTLDEARSARALDYFLKIFREQTGPMLQATYRGARLHRVQPGESPGIATIWIRRASNDPSGWDAEVDRFVAVEKQGAWFLAFESEAEVRRRMTSYHPNEQAACETLRGIARAQEQFAESVFVDADKDGLGEYGWLQELSGEVPVRGGPPVDPALVARHLGMSSHADGGIAESEGYLFAIWLPGPEQAEREASPLAPDDPATADVRESRWACYAWPVEHGKTGSRAFFIDKSGILTATDNAATRYSGLERPPAPGAAYEPAGVSAENLDARLPEPGAPASDGNIWSRVE
;
A
#
# COMPACT_ATOMS: atom_id res chain seq x y z
N MET A 1 -13.72 -12.03 -22.53
CA MET A 1 -12.55 -11.18 -22.22
C MET A 1 -13.01 -9.73 -22.22
N THR A 2 -13.32 -9.19 -21.05
CA THR A 2 -13.74 -7.79 -20.87
C THR A 2 -12.53 -6.86 -20.93
N ARG A 3 -12.65 -5.70 -21.60
CA ARG A 3 -11.61 -4.67 -21.65
C ARG A 3 -11.82 -3.71 -20.45
N PRO A 4 -10.92 -3.63 -19.45
CA PRO A 4 -11.21 -2.90 -18.21
C PRO A 4 -11.37 -1.38 -18.36
N GLY A 5 -10.74 -0.76 -19.36
CA GLY A 5 -10.68 0.71 -19.47
C GLY A 5 -11.98 1.40 -19.88
N LEU A 6 -13.00 0.67 -20.37
CA LEU A 6 -14.23 1.27 -20.90
C LEU A 6 -15.31 1.53 -19.85
N SER A 7 -15.35 0.75 -18.76
CA SER A 7 -16.39 0.93 -17.74
C SER A 7 -16.25 2.26 -17.00
N LEU A 8 -15.02 2.72 -16.76
CA LEU A 8 -14.75 3.95 -16.01
C LEU A 8 -15.18 5.21 -16.77
N LEU A 9 -14.91 5.30 -18.08
CA LEU A 9 -15.34 6.43 -18.90
C LEU A 9 -16.86 6.56 -18.93
N ALA A 10 -17.57 5.43 -19.09
CA ALA A 10 -19.03 5.40 -19.07
C ALA A 10 -19.62 5.71 -17.67
N HIS A 11 -19.00 5.25 -16.58
CA HIS A 11 -19.41 5.61 -15.22
C HIS A 11 -19.20 7.10 -14.93
N ILE A 12 -18.07 7.68 -15.35
CA ILE A 12 -17.79 9.12 -15.18
C ILE A 12 -18.79 9.97 -15.97
N LEU A 13 -19.11 9.60 -17.22
CA LEU A 13 -20.12 10.28 -18.02
C LEU A 13 -21.56 10.12 -17.47
N LEU A 14 -21.86 9.03 -16.76
CA LEU A 14 -23.12 8.84 -16.04
C LEU A 14 -23.21 9.65 -14.74
N LEU A 15 -22.08 9.79 -14.02
CA LEU A 15 -22.02 10.46 -12.72
C LEU A 15 -21.93 12.00 -12.85
N LEU A 16 -21.29 12.53 -13.90
CA LEU A 16 -21.10 13.97 -14.08
C LEU A 16 -22.34 14.72 -14.58
N TRP A 17 -23.46 14.04 -14.86
CA TRP A 17 -24.68 14.69 -15.39
C TRP A 17 -25.98 14.33 -14.66
N ALA A 18 -25.91 14.40 -13.33
CA ALA A 18 -27.06 14.52 -12.45
C ALA A 18 -26.74 15.54 -11.34
N PRO A 19 -27.26 16.79 -11.34
CA PRO A 19 -28.60 17.17 -11.83
C PRO A 19 -28.70 18.48 -12.64
N LEU A 20 -29.66 18.56 -13.57
CA LEU A 20 -30.43 19.80 -13.83
C LEU A 20 -31.66 19.51 -14.68
N ALA A 21 -32.84 19.72 -14.09
CA ALA A 21 -34.09 19.73 -14.84
C ALA A 21 -34.32 21.14 -15.41
N LEU A 22 -34.51 21.24 -16.72
CA LEU A 22 -35.01 22.45 -17.38
C LEU A 22 -36.34 22.16 -18.11
N PRO A 23 -37.23 23.16 -18.21
CA PRO A 23 -38.64 22.93 -18.49
C PRO A 23 -38.93 22.54 -19.94
N GLN A 24 -39.99 21.74 -20.12
CA GLN A 24 -40.59 21.43 -21.40
C GLN A 24 -41.31 22.66 -21.98
N GLU A 25 -40.68 23.39 -22.91
CA GLU A 25 -41.38 24.22 -23.89
C GLU A 25 -40.82 24.00 -25.29
N GLY A 26 -41.71 23.82 -26.28
CA GLY A 26 -41.34 23.68 -27.70
C GLY A 26 -41.50 22.26 -28.26
N GLY A 27 -42.74 21.90 -28.61
CA GLY A 27 -43.04 20.60 -29.24
C GLY A 27 -42.52 20.47 -30.68
N GLY A 28 -41.32 19.93 -30.85
CA GLY A 28 -40.78 19.45 -32.12
C GLY A 28 -40.47 17.95 -32.05
N ARG A 29 -40.86 17.16 -33.06
CA ARG A 29 -40.45 15.76 -33.15
C ARG A 29 -38.96 15.69 -33.51
N ALA A 30 -38.11 15.37 -32.54
CA ALA A 30 -36.73 14.98 -32.80
C ALA A 30 -36.71 13.72 -33.69
N GLY A 31 -35.95 13.77 -34.78
CA GLY A 31 -35.61 12.60 -35.60
C GLY A 31 -34.61 11.69 -34.88
N ALA A 32 -34.29 10.54 -35.47
CA ALA A 32 -33.37 9.56 -34.90
C ALA A 32 -31.92 10.07 -34.76
N ASP A 33 -31.58 11.18 -35.42
CA ASP A 33 -30.22 11.73 -35.50
C ASP A 33 -29.95 12.87 -34.49
N SER A 34 -30.83 13.09 -33.50
CA SER A 34 -30.59 14.15 -32.50
C SER A 34 -29.59 13.71 -31.42
N PRO A 35 -28.73 14.61 -30.90
CA PRO A 35 -27.83 14.29 -29.79
C PRO A 35 -28.56 13.73 -28.55
N GLU A 36 -29.81 14.15 -28.30
CA GLU A 36 -30.61 13.60 -27.19
C GLU A 36 -31.10 12.17 -27.44
N ALA A 37 -31.27 11.75 -28.70
CA ALA A 37 -31.57 10.37 -29.05
C ALA A 37 -30.35 9.47 -28.79
N LEU A 38 -29.17 9.86 -29.29
CA LEU A 38 -27.91 9.17 -29.04
C LEU A 38 -27.62 9.06 -27.53
N PHE A 39 -27.80 10.14 -26.76
CA PHE A 39 -27.61 10.13 -25.31
C PHE A 39 -28.61 9.21 -24.59
N ARG A 40 -29.88 9.19 -25.02
CA ARG A 40 -30.91 8.29 -24.47
C ARG A 40 -30.53 6.83 -24.67
N ASP A 41 -30.04 6.46 -25.85
CA ASP A 41 -29.60 5.10 -26.13
C ASP A 41 -28.28 4.74 -25.43
N CYS A 42 -27.29 5.65 -25.35
CA CYS A 42 -26.11 5.46 -24.50
C CYS A 42 -26.49 5.17 -23.04
N ARG A 43 -27.37 5.98 -22.45
CA ARG A 43 -27.83 5.81 -21.06
C ARG A 43 -28.58 4.50 -20.88
N ARG A 44 -29.45 4.13 -21.83
CA ARG A 44 -30.20 2.87 -21.82
C ARG A 44 -29.27 1.67 -21.84
N LEU A 45 -28.34 1.62 -22.81
CA LEU A 45 -27.40 0.51 -22.97
C LEU A 45 -26.45 0.37 -21.77
N ALA A 46 -26.00 1.48 -21.18
CA ALA A 46 -25.17 1.45 -19.97
C ALA A 46 -25.94 0.94 -18.73
N LEU A 47 -27.21 1.31 -18.56
CA LEU A 47 -28.08 0.79 -17.49
C LEU A 47 -28.45 -0.69 -17.70
N GLU A 48 -28.59 -1.13 -18.96
CA GLU A 48 -28.80 -2.54 -19.32
C GLU A 48 -27.52 -3.40 -19.21
N GLY A 49 -26.35 -2.77 -19.01
CA GLY A 49 -25.06 -3.45 -18.98
C GLY A 49 -24.57 -3.95 -20.35
N ASP A 50 -25.17 -3.49 -21.44
CA ASP A 50 -24.77 -3.85 -22.82
C ASP A 50 -23.61 -2.97 -23.31
N TRP A 51 -22.44 -3.22 -22.74
CA TRP A 51 -21.19 -2.58 -23.10
C TRP A 51 -20.76 -2.82 -24.55
N THR A 52 -21.30 -3.85 -25.22
CA THR A 52 -20.95 -4.17 -26.61
C THR A 52 -21.69 -3.26 -27.56
N SER A 53 -23.01 -3.12 -27.38
CA SER A 53 -23.81 -2.18 -28.14
C SER A 53 -23.45 -0.73 -27.82
N LEU A 54 -23.10 -0.41 -26.55
CA LEU A 54 -22.62 0.91 -26.19
C LEU A 54 -21.32 1.27 -26.92
N GLN A 55 -20.35 0.34 -26.99
CA GLN A 55 -19.12 0.54 -27.75
C GLN A 55 -19.39 0.75 -29.24
N ALA A 56 -20.28 -0.07 -29.84
CA ALA A 56 -20.67 0.10 -31.23
C ALA A 56 -21.32 1.47 -31.49
N LEU A 57 -22.17 1.95 -30.57
CA LEU A 57 -22.80 3.27 -30.67
C LEU A 57 -21.77 4.43 -30.64
N PHE A 58 -20.70 4.30 -29.83
CA PHE A 58 -19.60 5.26 -29.81
C PHE A 58 -18.72 5.20 -31.07
N ASP A 59 -18.39 3.99 -31.53
CA ASP A 59 -17.56 3.77 -32.72
C ASP A 59 -18.26 4.28 -33.99
N GLU A 60 -19.55 3.96 -34.16
CA GLU A 60 -20.35 4.37 -35.33
C GLU A 60 -20.84 5.82 -35.24
N GLY A 61 -21.31 6.27 -34.06
CA GLY A 61 -21.95 7.57 -33.89
C GLY A 61 -21.01 8.74 -33.60
N TYR A 62 -19.83 8.48 -33.00
CA TYR A 62 -18.92 9.55 -32.55
C TYR A 62 -17.53 9.47 -33.18
N PHE A 63 -16.91 8.28 -33.25
CA PHE A 63 -15.56 8.16 -33.77
C PHE A 63 -15.48 8.09 -35.30
N ALA A 64 -16.46 7.50 -36.00
CA ALA A 64 -16.45 7.46 -37.46
C ALA A 64 -16.50 8.86 -38.14
N PRO A 65 -17.31 9.84 -37.67
CA PRO A 65 -17.23 11.21 -38.18
C PRO A 65 -15.88 11.89 -37.92
N LEU A 66 -15.29 11.68 -36.74
CA LEU A 66 -13.98 12.23 -36.36
C LEU A 66 -12.85 11.63 -37.21
N ASP A 67 -12.89 10.33 -37.48
CA ASP A 67 -11.95 9.66 -38.40
C ASP A 67 -12.07 10.21 -39.82
N SER A 68 -13.29 10.48 -40.32
CA SER A 68 -13.48 11.08 -41.65
C SER A 68 -12.84 12.46 -41.73
N LEU A 69 -13.04 13.32 -40.72
CA LEU A 69 -12.42 14.66 -40.67
C LEU A 69 -10.88 14.59 -40.64
N ILE A 70 -10.31 13.66 -39.87
CA ILE A 70 -8.86 13.43 -39.82
C ILE A 70 -8.34 12.91 -41.17
N ASP A 71 -9.04 11.96 -41.79
CA ASP A 71 -8.64 11.37 -43.06
C ASP A 71 -8.72 12.38 -44.22
N ASP A 72 -9.75 13.23 -44.23
CA ASP A 72 -9.94 14.31 -45.20
C ASP A 72 -8.86 15.39 -45.06
N ALA A 73 -8.57 15.85 -43.84
CA ALA A 73 -7.49 16.80 -43.58
C ALA A 73 -6.12 16.23 -44.03
N LEU A 74 -5.82 14.97 -43.68
CA LEU A 74 -4.60 14.29 -44.11
C LEU A 74 -4.57 14.06 -45.64
N ALA A 75 -5.72 13.86 -46.30
CA ALA A 75 -5.80 13.79 -47.76
C ALA A 75 -5.45 15.14 -48.40
N ARG A 76 -6.06 16.24 -47.91
CA ARG A 76 -5.79 17.61 -48.39
C ARG A 76 -4.32 18.02 -48.20
N ILE A 77 -3.69 17.64 -47.09
CA ILE A 77 -2.24 17.86 -46.87
C ILE A 77 -1.40 17.11 -47.92
N ARG A 78 -1.69 15.83 -48.18
CA ARG A 78 -0.97 15.03 -49.20
C ARG A 78 -1.14 15.59 -50.61
N ASP A 79 -2.29 16.17 -50.93
CA ASP A 79 -2.51 16.81 -52.23
C ASP A 79 -1.87 18.20 -52.32
N TRP A 80 -1.81 18.96 -51.22
CA TRP A 80 -1.02 20.18 -51.12
C TRP A 80 0.49 19.94 -51.32
N GLU A 81 1.05 18.86 -50.76
CA GLU A 81 2.43 18.46 -50.98
C GLU A 81 2.75 18.20 -52.47
N ARG A 82 1.75 17.73 -53.24
CA ARG A 82 1.87 17.38 -54.67
C ARG A 82 1.72 18.56 -55.62
N LEU A 83 1.31 19.75 -55.15
CA LEU A 83 1.16 20.92 -56.02
C LEU A 83 2.51 21.31 -56.68
N PRO A 84 2.54 21.59 -58.00
CA PRO A 84 3.79 21.75 -58.75
C PRO A 84 4.46 23.12 -58.60
N ASP A 85 3.78 24.09 -57.98
CA ASP A 85 4.16 25.50 -57.93
C ASP A 85 4.03 26.06 -56.50
N LEU A 86 4.97 26.93 -56.11
CA LEU A 86 5.02 27.57 -54.80
C LEU A 86 3.87 28.56 -54.57
N ALA A 87 3.36 29.23 -55.60
CA ALA A 87 2.22 30.13 -55.46
C ALA A 87 0.93 29.36 -55.17
N ALA A 88 0.69 28.25 -55.88
CA ALA A 88 -0.41 27.32 -55.57
C ALA A 88 -0.31 26.75 -54.14
N LYS A 89 0.90 26.36 -53.69
CA LYS A 89 1.12 25.92 -52.30
C LYS A 89 0.85 27.03 -51.28
N ALA A 90 1.25 28.26 -51.56
CA ALA A 90 1.03 29.39 -50.66
C ALA A 90 -0.47 29.72 -50.50
N ALA A 91 -1.25 29.63 -51.58
CA ALA A 91 -2.69 29.89 -51.54
C ALA A 91 -3.45 28.91 -50.64
N VAL A 92 -3.12 27.60 -50.69
CA VAL A 92 -3.80 26.56 -49.91
C VAL A 92 -3.23 26.41 -48.48
N LYS A 93 -2.00 26.90 -48.22
CA LYS A 93 -1.39 26.80 -46.88
C LYS A 93 -2.18 27.57 -45.80
N GLY A 94 -2.88 28.64 -46.17
CA GLY A 94 -3.75 29.39 -45.23
C GLY A 94 -4.90 28.53 -44.71
N ASP A 95 -5.68 27.94 -45.61
CA ASP A 95 -6.84 27.11 -45.27
C ASP A 95 -6.44 25.87 -44.46
N LEU A 96 -5.33 25.22 -44.83
CA LEU A 96 -4.80 24.06 -44.09
C LEU A 96 -4.25 24.43 -42.70
N ALA A 97 -3.77 25.66 -42.50
CA ALA A 97 -3.32 26.11 -41.19
C ALA A 97 -4.49 26.35 -40.24
N ILE A 98 -5.58 26.94 -40.74
CA ILE A 98 -6.84 27.10 -39.99
C ILE A 98 -7.43 25.73 -39.65
N GLU A 99 -7.45 24.79 -40.61
CA GLU A 99 -7.91 23.41 -40.39
C GLU A 99 -7.05 22.68 -39.34
N ALA A 100 -5.72 22.84 -39.37
CA ALA A 100 -4.84 22.28 -38.33
C ALA A 100 -5.11 22.88 -36.94
N GLU A 101 -5.29 24.21 -36.85
CA GLU A 101 -5.63 24.91 -35.61
C GLU A 101 -6.99 24.44 -35.05
N GLU A 102 -8.01 24.33 -35.90
CA GLU A 102 -9.33 23.80 -35.53
C GLU A 102 -9.33 22.34 -35.03
N LEU A 103 -8.31 21.56 -35.41
CA LEU A 103 -8.10 20.17 -34.97
C LEU A 103 -7.19 20.08 -33.72
N GLY A 104 -6.72 21.21 -33.17
CA GLY A 104 -5.85 21.26 -31.99
C GLY A 104 -4.36 21.10 -32.27
N PHE A 105 -3.89 21.47 -33.47
CA PHE A 105 -2.49 21.43 -33.88
C PHE A 105 -1.92 22.83 -34.10
N SER A 106 -0.66 23.02 -33.72
CA SER A 106 0.07 24.28 -33.86
C SER A 106 0.59 24.54 -35.28
N SER A 107 0.60 23.51 -36.14
CA SER A 107 1.05 23.58 -37.52
C SER A 107 0.53 22.42 -38.37
N ILE A 108 0.57 22.60 -39.69
CA ILE A 108 0.25 21.55 -40.67
C ILE A 108 1.25 20.40 -40.54
N GLU A 109 2.52 20.74 -40.29
CA GLU A 109 3.62 19.81 -40.13
C GLU A 109 3.46 18.93 -38.86
N GLU A 110 2.87 19.45 -37.78
CA GLU A 110 2.51 18.69 -36.58
C GLU A 110 1.32 17.75 -36.83
N LEU A 111 0.26 18.22 -37.52
CA LEU A 111 -0.88 17.38 -37.91
C LEU A 111 -0.46 16.24 -38.87
N ALA A 112 0.45 16.52 -39.81
CA ALA A 112 0.96 15.54 -40.77
C ALA A 112 1.85 14.46 -40.17
N SER A 113 2.47 14.73 -39.00
CA SER A 113 3.38 13.81 -38.30
C SER A 113 2.72 13.05 -37.14
N ALA A 114 1.54 13.48 -36.69
CA ALA A 114 0.80 12.83 -35.62
C ALA A 114 0.27 11.45 -36.03
N ASP A 115 0.29 10.49 -35.08
CA ASP A 115 -0.44 9.24 -35.26
C ASP A 115 -1.95 9.43 -35.05
N ARG A 116 -2.74 8.47 -35.53
CA ARG A 116 -4.21 8.55 -35.50
C ARG A 116 -4.79 8.61 -34.07
N ALA A 117 -4.09 8.05 -33.08
CA ALA A 117 -4.52 8.10 -31.69
C ALA A 117 -4.31 9.51 -31.10
N THR A 118 -3.18 10.13 -31.42
CA THR A 118 -2.81 11.50 -31.05
C THR A 118 -3.76 12.51 -31.68
N ALA A 119 -4.08 12.34 -32.97
CA ALA A 119 -5.05 13.18 -33.68
C ALA A 119 -6.47 13.08 -33.09
N ARG A 120 -6.97 11.86 -32.80
CA ARG A 120 -8.26 11.69 -32.11
C ARG A 120 -8.27 12.33 -30.72
N ALA A 121 -7.21 12.17 -29.93
CA ALA A 121 -7.13 12.72 -28.58
C ALA A 121 -7.14 14.27 -28.58
N ARG A 122 -6.38 14.90 -29.48
CA ARG A 122 -6.36 16.36 -29.64
C ARG A 122 -7.66 16.91 -30.20
N LEU A 123 -8.23 16.26 -31.21
CA LEU A 123 -9.50 16.66 -31.80
C LEU A 123 -10.66 16.57 -30.78
N PHE A 124 -10.69 15.50 -29.98
CA PHE A 124 -11.64 15.37 -28.88
C PHE A 124 -11.46 16.49 -27.86
N ALA A 125 -10.23 16.79 -27.42
CA ALA A 125 -9.96 17.90 -26.51
C ALA A 125 -10.41 19.25 -27.10
N ALA A 126 -10.11 19.53 -28.37
CA ALA A 126 -10.41 20.80 -29.03
C ALA A 126 -11.91 21.03 -29.26
N LYS A 127 -12.69 19.99 -29.61
CA LYS A 127 -14.12 20.13 -29.93
C LYS A 127 -15.06 19.80 -28.76
N VAL A 128 -14.63 18.99 -27.78
CA VAL A 128 -15.46 18.57 -26.62
C VAL A 128 -15.05 19.28 -25.33
N GLY A 129 -13.78 19.66 -25.18
CA GLY A 129 -13.28 20.39 -24.00
C GLY A 129 -14.03 21.70 -23.69
N PRO A 130 -14.20 22.62 -24.66
CA PRO A 130 -14.91 23.88 -24.43
C PRO A 130 -16.37 23.70 -23.99
N THR A 131 -17.06 22.68 -24.50
CA THR A 131 -18.43 22.35 -24.07
C THR A 131 -18.46 21.85 -22.62
N PHE A 132 -17.47 21.07 -22.19
CA PHE A 132 -17.33 20.67 -20.79
C PHE A 132 -17.00 21.86 -19.87
N GLU A 133 -16.16 22.80 -20.31
CA GLU A 133 -15.84 24.04 -19.58
C GLU A 133 -17.08 24.93 -19.38
N GLU A 134 -17.88 25.11 -20.43
CA GLU A 134 -19.13 25.88 -20.37
C GLU A 134 -20.17 25.21 -19.46
N MET A 135 -20.27 23.87 -19.50
CA MET A 135 -21.19 23.09 -18.66
C MET A 135 -20.81 23.04 -17.17
N LEU A 136 -19.53 23.17 -16.83
CA LEU A 136 -19.05 23.05 -15.43
C LEU A 136 -18.81 24.40 -14.74
N GLY A 137 -18.90 25.52 -15.48
CA GLY A 137 -18.85 26.87 -14.92
C GLY A 137 -17.42 27.38 -14.65
N HIS A 138 -16.90 28.13 -15.62
CA HIS A 138 -15.74 29.05 -15.52
C HIS A 138 -14.69 28.75 -14.43
N SER A 139 -14.02 27.60 -14.57
CA SER A 139 -12.77 27.28 -13.88
C SER A 139 -11.79 26.71 -14.89
N GLU A 140 -10.48 26.94 -14.71
CA GLU A 140 -9.45 26.56 -15.68
C GLU A 140 -9.33 25.03 -15.81
N PHE A 141 -9.95 24.46 -16.84
CA PHE A 141 -9.90 23.03 -17.16
C PHE A 141 -8.96 22.74 -18.35
N ALA A 142 -8.71 21.44 -18.57
CA ALA A 142 -8.12 20.86 -19.79
C ALA A 142 -6.80 21.46 -20.33
N ARG A 143 -5.65 21.12 -19.71
CA ARG A 143 -4.37 21.08 -20.45
C ARG A 143 -4.06 19.67 -20.93
N ALA A 144 -4.54 19.32 -22.14
CA ALA A 144 -4.28 18.03 -22.77
C ALA A 144 -2.81 17.93 -23.26
N THR A 145 -1.89 17.48 -22.40
CA THR A 145 -0.50 17.20 -22.77
C THR A 145 -0.34 15.78 -23.31
N ALA A 146 -0.28 15.64 -24.64
CA ALA A 146 0.19 14.41 -25.27
C ALA A 146 1.70 14.26 -25.01
N SER A 147 2.09 13.22 -24.26
CA SER A 147 3.50 12.87 -24.06
C SER A 147 3.98 11.93 -25.16
N GLU A 148 5.09 12.25 -25.82
CA GLU A 148 5.72 11.37 -26.83
C GLU A 148 6.41 10.13 -26.23
N SER A 149 6.34 9.91 -24.91
CA SER A 149 7.05 8.84 -24.20
C SER A 149 6.43 7.44 -24.37
N GLY A 150 6.31 7.01 -25.63
CA GLY A 150 6.22 5.61 -26.04
C GLY A 150 4.82 5.02 -26.16
N ASN A 151 4.36 4.84 -27.41
CA ASN A 151 3.28 3.90 -27.79
C ASN A 151 1.92 4.08 -27.08
N ARG A 152 1.70 5.23 -26.44
CA ARG A 152 0.52 5.52 -25.62
C ARG A 152 0.21 7.01 -25.67
N ALA A 153 -1.00 7.36 -26.08
CA ALA A 153 -1.54 8.69 -25.84
C ALA A 153 -2.21 8.69 -24.46
N THR A 154 -1.89 9.70 -23.65
CA THR A 154 -2.48 9.90 -22.33
C THR A 154 -3.22 11.23 -22.26
N ILE A 155 -4.46 11.23 -21.75
CA ILE A 155 -5.24 12.44 -21.46
C ILE A 155 -5.33 12.62 -19.94
N PHE A 156 -5.02 13.82 -19.47
CA PHE A 156 -5.08 14.21 -18.07
C PHE A 156 -6.21 15.19 -17.81
N PHE A 157 -7.00 14.92 -16.79
CA PHE A 157 -7.97 15.85 -16.21
C PHE A 157 -7.54 16.17 -14.78
N ARG A 158 -7.65 17.44 -14.36
CA ARG A 158 -7.35 17.88 -13.00
C ARG A 158 -8.49 18.78 -12.52
N ASN A 159 -9.02 18.47 -11.34
CA ASN A 159 -10.02 19.30 -10.68
C ASN A 159 -9.32 20.15 -9.60
N ALA A 160 -9.45 21.47 -9.69
CA ALA A 160 -8.78 22.41 -8.78
C ALA A 160 -9.46 22.53 -7.41
N GLU A 161 -10.78 22.31 -7.31
CA GLU A 161 -11.53 22.40 -6.04
C GLU A 161 -11.41 21.13 -5.18
N PHE A 162 -11.38 19.96 -5.82
CA PHE A 162 -11.41 18.66 -5.12
C PHE A 162 -10.06 17.92 -5.11
N GLY A 163 -8.99 18.52 -5.66
CA GLY A 163 -7.64 17.94 -5.69
C GLY A 163 -7.45 16.70 -6.56
N GLY A 164 -8.53 16.10 -7.07
CA GLY A 164 -8.51 14.89 -7.88
C GLY A 164 -7.92 15.09 -9.28
N SER A 165 -7.32 14.03 -9.80
CA SER A 165 -6.92 13.94 -11.21
C SER A 165 -7.29 12.57 -11.80
N ALA A 166 -7.58 12.55 -13.11
CA ALA A 166 -7.92 11.34 -13.85
C ALA A 166 -7.00 11.21 -15.07
N GLU A 167 -6.47 9.99 -15.28
CA GLU A 167 -5.55 9.65 -16.37
C GLU A 167 -6.19 8.58 -17.28
N PHE A 168 -6.16 8.80 -18.60
CA PHE A 168 -6.68 7.86 -19.60
C PHE A 168 -5.59 7.47 -20.59
N THR A 169 -5.26 6.17 -20.70
CA THR A 169 -4.14 5.67 -21.52
C THR A 169 -4.58 4.71 -22.64
N LEU A 170 -4.18 4.99 -23.89
CA LEU A 170 -4.43 4.11 -25.05
C LEU A 170 -3.22 3.17 -25.33
N PRO A 171 -3.37 1.86 -25.63
CA PRO A 171 -2.23 0.93 -25.74
C PRO A 171 -1.77 0.55 -27.17
N ALA A 172 -0.45 0.41 -27.37
CA ALA A 172 0.17 -0.32 -28.50
C ALA A 172 1.22 -1.38 -28.06
N VAL A 173 1.60 -2.31 -28.95
CA VAL A 173 2.22 -3.63 -28.58
C VAL A 173 3.49 -3.99 -29.37
N ARG A 174 4.61 -4.33 -28.69
CA ARG A 174 5.62 -5.31 -29.18
C ARG A 174 6.58 -5.87 -28.09
N ARG A 175 7.54 -6.74 -28.47
CA ARG A 175 8.02 -7.89 -27.65
C ARG A 175 9.56 -8.14 -27.71
N GLY A 176 10.23 -8.22 -26.54
CA GLY A 176 11.28 -9.21 -26.21
C GLY A 176 12.80 -8.92 -26.40
N ALA A 177 13.61 -9.20 -25.36
CA ALA A 177 15.05 -9.56 -25.40
C ALA A 177 15.53 -10.21 -24.06
N LYS A 178 16.68 -10.91 -24.04
CA LYS A 178 17.30 -11.57 -22.86
C LYS A 178 18.85 -11.56 -22.98
N TRP A 179 19.57 -11.63 -21.86
CA TRP A 179 21.05 -11.75 -21.79
C TRP A 179 21.52 -12.78 -20.73
N LEU A 180 22.82 -13.12 -20.71
CA LEU A 180 23.46 -14.19 -19.94
C LEU A 180 24.85 -13.74 -19.42
N VAL A 181 25.32 -14.28 -18.29
CA VAL A 181 26.61 -13.95 -17.62
C VAL A 181 27.32 -15.25 -17.18
N ALA A 182 28.65 -15.23 -17.05
CA ALA A 182 29.49 -16.34 -16.55
C ALA A 182 30.47 -15.86 -15.46
N ALA A 183 31.06 -16.79 -14.69
CA ALA A 183 31.72 -16.56 -13.39
C ALA A 183 33.16 -17.14 -13.30
N ASN A 184 33.66 -17.31 -12.05
CA ASN A 184 34.92 -17.95 -11.55
C ASN A 184 36.04 -16.96 -11.15
N GLY A 185 36.90 -17.19 -10.14
CA GLY A 185 36.97 -18.25 -9.09
C GLY A 185 38.36 -18.33 -8.42
N GLU A 186 38.45 -18.80 -7.15
CA GLU A 186 39.57 -19.52 -6.46
C GLU A 186 40.97 -18.81 -6.31
N GLU A 187 41.90 -19.08 -5.36
CA GLU A 187 41.97 -19.90 -4.11
C GLU A 187 43.18 -19.47 -3.21
N GLU A 188 43.26 -19.99 -1.95
CA GLU A 188 44.38 -20.20 -0.97
C GLU A 188 45.65 -19.28 -0.93
N GLY A 189 46.40 -19.05 0.17
CA GLY A 189 46.52 -19.58 1.54
C GLY A 189 47.92 -19.17 2.11
N ALA A 190 48.41 -19.50 3.32
CA ALA A 190 47.81 -19.99 4.56
C ALA A 190 48.84 -19.90 5.74
N ALA A 191 48.52 -19.25 6.87
CA ALA A 191 49.28 -19.31 8.15
C ALA A 191 48.31 -19.03 9.31
N ARG A 192 48.06 -19.99 10.22
CA ARG A 192 46.95 -19.91 11.19
C ARG A 192 47.16 -18.78 12.22
N PRO A 193 46.40 -17.68 12.17
CA PRO A 193 46.36 -16.70 13.26
C PRO A 193 45.30 -17.14 14.29
N LEU A 194 45.13 -16.37 15.36
CA LEU A 194 43.83 -16.30 16.02
C LEU A 194 42.76 -15.99 14.95
N PRO A 195 41.54 -16.54 15.05
CA PRO A 195 40.49 -16.32 14.06
C PRO A 195 40.28 -14.83 13.78
N ALA A 196 40.75 -14.36 12.62
CA ALA A 196 40.81 -12.94 12.27
C ALA A 196 39.44 -12.35 11.90
N THR A 197 38.39 -13.18 11.88
CA THR A 197 37.01 -12.85 11.56
C THR A 197 36.09 -13.31 12.70
N PRO A 198 35.00 -12.55 12.98
CA PRO A 198 33.97 -12.97 13.95
C PRO A 198 33.38 -14.34 13.66
N GLU A 199 33.29 -14.70 12.37
CA GLU A 199 32.83 -16.01 11.88
C GLU A 199 33.67 -17.14 12.49
N ALA A 200 34.99 -17.04 12.41
CA ALA A 200 35.89 -18.08 12.89
C ALA A 200 36.08 -18.04 14.42
N LEU A 201 35.83 -16.88 15.07
CA LEU A 201 35.68 -16.79 16.52
C LEU A 201 34.42 -17.53 16.99
N TYR A 202 33.31 -17.37 16.26
CA TYR A 202 32.05 -18.07 16.55
C TYR A 202 32.14 -19.57 16.27
N GLU A 203 32.79 -20.01 15.18
CA GLU A 203 33.02 -21.43 14.92
C GLU A 203 33.86 -22.08 16.03
N GLU A 204 34.90 -21.40 16.54
CA GLU A 204 35.71 -21.89 17.66
C GLU A 204 34.92 -21.86 18.99
N PHE A 205 34.08 -20.83 19.22
CA PHE A 205 33.18 -20.74 20.38
C PHE A 205 32.13 -21.86 20.38
N VAL A 206 31.46 -22.11 19.25
CA VAL A 206 30.50 -23.21 19.07
C VAL A 206 31.22 -24.56 19.24
N ARG A 207 32.40 -24.75 18.65
CA ARG A 207 33.20 -25.97 18.83
C ARG A 207 33.58 -26.22 20.29
N ARG A 208 33.85 -25.18 21.08
CA ARG A 208 34.14 -25.30 22.53
C ARG A 208 32.88 -25.59 23.34
N LEU A 209 31.74 -24.98 23.01
CA LEU A 209 30.43 -25.36 23.58
C LEU A 209 30.08 -26.83 23.28
N GLU A 210 30.23 -27.29 22.04
CA GLU A 210 30.00 -28.69 21.64
C GLU A 210 30.93 -29.68 22.35
N THR A 211 32.13 -29.25 22.74
CA THR A 211 33.10 -30.05 23.49
C THR A 211 33.08 -29.82 25.01
N TRP A 212 32.13 -29.01 25.51
CA TRP A 212 31.94 -28.70 26.94
C TRP A 212 33.19 -28.05 27.60
N ASP A 213 34.02 -27.36 26.81
CA ASP A 213 35.21 -26.64 27.27
C ASP A 213 34.84 -25.25 27.80
N TRP A 214 34.17 -25.22 28.95
CA TRP A 214 33.67 -23.98 29.57
C TRP A 214 34.78 -22.99 29.92
N ALA A 215 35.97 -23.47 30.33
CA ALA A 215 37.13 -22.60 30.55
C ALA A 215 37.55 -21.93 29.23
N GLY A 216 37.68 -22.71 28.15
CA GLY A 216 38.00 -22.18 26.84
C GLY A 216 36.91 -21.29 26.22
N VAL A 217 35.65 -21.38 26.66
CA VAL A 217 34.57 -20.46 26.30
C VAL A 217 34.73 -19.12 27.05
N VAL A 218 35.04 -19.16 28.35
CA VAL A 218 35.29 -17.95 29.15
C VAL A 218 36.55 -17.21 28.67
N ASP A 219 37.64 -17.92 28.38
CA ASP A 219 38.87 -17.32 27.84
C ASP A 219 38.62 -16.57 26.52
N LEU A 220 37.74 -17.08 25.65
CA LEU A 220 37.35 -16.39 24.40
C LEU A 220 36.52 -15.12 24.62
N VAL A 221 35.77 -15.05 25.73
CA VAL A 221 34.98 -13.88 26.12
C VAL A 221 35.87 -12.82 26.79
N ASP A 222 36.86 -13.24 27.58
CA ASP A 222 37.77 -12.35 28.29
C ASP A 222 38.94 -11.82 27.43
N GLU A 223 39.48 -12.62 26.48
CA GLU A 223 40.55 -12.18 25.56
C GLU A 223 40.03 -11.51 24.28
N GLY A 224 38.73 -11.65 23.98
CA GLY A 224 38.08 -11.12 22.78
C GLY A 224 37.55 -9.70 22.96
N SER A 225 37.70 -8.84 21.95
CA SER A 225 37.30 -7.42 21.99
C SER A 225 35.78 -7.18 21.92
N ILE A 226 35.02 -7.71 22.89
CA ILE A 226 33.59 -7.43 23.13
C ILE A 226 33.43 -6.32 24.18
N GLU A 227 34.31 -5.31 24.14
CA GLU A 227 34.12 -4.04 24.84
C GLU A 227 33.66 -2.98 23.83
N ILE A 228 32.37 -3.01 23.45
CA ILE A 228 31.60 -1.89 22.90
C ILE A 228 30.10 -2.20 23.12
N GLN A 229 29.47 -1.43 24.02
CA GLN A 229 28.04 -1.45 24.36
C GLN A 229 27.53 -2.80 24.97
N TYR A 230 26.31 -2.78 25.53
CA TYR A 230 25.59 -3.96 26.07
C TYR A 230 26.12 -4.69 27.32
N GLY A 231 27.04 -4.10 28.10
CA GLY A 231 27.54 -4.69 29.36
C GLY A 231 26.47 -5.08 30.41
N ARG A 232 25.21 -4.63 30.25
CA ARG A 232 24.07 -5.06 31.07
C ARG A 232 23.67 -6.51 30.83
N GLY A 233 23.54 -6.94 29.57
CA GLY A 233 23.10 -8.31 29.24
C GLY A 233 24.12 -9.37 29.66
N LEU A 234 25.42 -9.05 29.53
CA LEU A 234 26.50 -9.93 29.98
C LEU A 234 26.54 -10.04 31.52
N ALA A 235 26.36 -8.93 32.25
CA ALA A 235 26.31 -8.95 33.71
C ALA A 235 25.06 -9.68 34.26
N GLU A 236 23.91 -9.53 33.60
CA GLU A 236 22.68 -10.28 33.93
C GLU A 236 22.89 -11.79 33.70
N LEU A 237 23.50 -12.19 32.56
CA LEU A 237 23.83 -13.59 32.27
C LEU A 237 24.86 -14.18 33.25
N GLN A 238 25.91 -13.43 33.62
CA GLN A 238 26.87 -13.85 34.65
C GLN A 238 26.20 -14.07 36.01
N GLY A 239 25.22 -13.22 36.37
CA GLY A 239 24.38 -13.43 37.55
C GLY A 239 23.56 -14.71 37.47
N GLU A 240 22.95 -15.00 36.32
CA GLU A 240 22.15 -16.23 36.12
C GLU A 240 22.99 -17.51 36.16
N ILE A 241 24.21 -17.49 35.61
CA ILE A 241 25.17 -18.61 35.70
C ILE A 241 25.59 -18.82 37.16
N ALA A 242 25.91 -17.76 37.89
CA ALA A 242 26.28 -17.85 39.31
C ALA A 242 25.12 -18.31 40.22
N GLU A 243 23.86 -18.08 39.84
CA GLU A 243 22.70 -18.69 40.52
C GLU A 243 22.49 -20.16 40.12
N TRP A 244 22.73 -20.52 38.86
CA TRP A 244 22.66 -21.91 38.38
C TRP A 244 23.70 -22.82 39.06
N GLU A 245 24.92 -22.34 39.28
CA GLU A 245 25.97 -23.09 39.99
C GLU A 245 25.56 -23.49 41.42
N LYS A 246 24.70 -22.67 42.07
CA LYS A 246 24.19 -22.90 43.43
C LYS A 246 23.04 -23.92 43.49
N LEU A 247 22.45 -24.29 42.35
CA LEU A 247 21.34 -25.25 42.33
C LEU A 247 21.85 -26.67 42.67
N PRO A 248 21.08 -27.43 43.47
CA PRO A 248 21.37 -28.85 43.71
C PRO A 248 21.18 -29.67 42.43
N GLU A 249 21.97 -30.74 42.29
CA GLU A 249 21.89 -31.64 41.13
C GLU A 249 20.51 -32.28 40.99
N GLY A 250 19.94 -32.22 39.77
CA GLY A 250 18.62 -32.74 39.43
C GLY A 250 17.92 -31.92 38.34
N ASP A 251 16.68 -32.30 38.03
CA ASP A 251 15.92 -31.80 36.87
C ASP A 251 15.80 -30.26 36.83
N ALA A 252 15.70 -29.59 37.97
CA ALA A 252 15.64 -28.12 38.06
C ALA A 252 16.94 -27.44 37.59
N LYS A 253 18.10 -28.06 37.84
CA LYS A 253 19.40 -27.55 37.39
C LYS A 253 19.58 -27.74 35.89
N VAL A 254 19.13 -28.88 35.36
CA VAL A 254 19.15 -29.19 33.92
C VAL A 254 18.20 -28.28 33.13
N LEU A 255 17.00 -28.01 33.65
CA LEU A 255 16.07 -27.04 33.05
C LEU A 255 16.68 -25.64 33.02
N ARG A 256 17.28 -25.19 34.13
CA ARG A 256 17.91 -23.87 34.19
C ARG A 256 19.17 -23.75 33.31
N GLU A 257 19.92 -24.84 33.16
CA GLU A 257 21.02 -24.94 32.19
C GLU A 257 20.53 -24.73 30.75
N HIS A 258 19.41 -25.37 30.40
CA HIS A 258 18.81 -25.24 29.07
C HIS A 258 18.28 -23.82 28.78
N GLU A 259 17.66 -23.17 29.78
CA GLU A 259 17.25 -21.75 29.68
C GLU A 259 18.44 -20.81 29.45
N ILE A 260 19.54 -21.03 30.17
CA ILE A 260 20.78 -20.26 30.01
C ILE A 260 21.39 -20.51 28.62
N LEU A 261 21.43 -21.76 28.15
CA LEU A 261 21.94 -22.10 26.81
C LEU A 261 21.13 -21.43 25.69
N ILE A 262 19.79 -21.43 25.78
CA ILE A 262 18.91 -20.71 24.84
C ILE A 262 19.24 -19.21 24.86
N ARG A 263 19.41 -18.60 26.04
CA ARG A 263 19.76 -17.18 26.16
C ARG A 263 21.16 -16.85 25.62
N VAL A 264 22.16 -17.69 25.86
CA VAL A 264 23.52 -17.55 25.30
C VAL A 264 23.46 -17.60 23.78
N HIS A 265 22.71 -18.56 23.23
CA HIS A 265 22.49 -18.71 21.80
C HIS A 265 21.81 -17.46 21.21
N ASP A 266 20.71 -17.00 21.82
CA ASP A 266 20.00 -15.78 21.40
C ASP A 266 20.86 -14.51 21.46
N LEU A 267 21.65 -14.31 22.53
CA LEU A 267 22.57 -13.18 22.64
C LEU A 267 23.66 -13.24 21.56
N GLY A 268 24.22 -14.43 21.34
CA GLY A 268 25.23 -14.70 20.31
C GLY A 268 24.70 -14.44 18.90
N TYR A 269 23.49 -14.91 18.59
CA TYR A 269 22.86 -14.64 17.30
C TYR A 269 22.59 -13.14 17.09
N ARG A 270 22.02 -12.43 18.08
CA ARG A 270 21.77 -10.98 17.96
C ARG A 270 23.06 -10.18 17.78
N THR A 271 24.09 -10.47 18.59
CA THR A 271 25.38 -9.77 18.47
C THR A 271 26.11 -10.09 17.17
N LEU A 272 26.02 -11.32 16.64
CA LEU A 272 26.53 -11.65 15.31
C LEU A 272 25.74 -10.98 14.20
N ASP A 273 24.42 -10.90 14.29
CA ASP A 273 23.57 -10.30 13.26
C ASP A 273 23.76 -8.78 13.18
N GLU A 274 23.85 -8.11 14.34
CA GLU A 274 24.17 -6.69 14.46
C GLU A 274 25.61 -6.40 14.03
N ALA A 275 26.61 -7.20 14.46
CA ALA A 275 28.01 -7.00 14.08
C ALA A 275 28.27 -7.31 12.60
N ARG A 276 27.61 -8.33 12.03
CA ARG A 276 27.63 -8.60 10.60
C ARG A 276 26.95 -7.48 9.85
N SER A 277 25.77 -7.03 10.26
CA SER A 277 25.08 -5.91 9.60
C SER A 277 25.87 -4.61 9.67
N ALA A 278 26.55 -4.30 10.78
CA ALA A 278 27.41 -3.13 10.92
C ALA A 278 28.68 -3.24 10.05
N ARG A 279 29.37 -4.39 10.05
CA ARG A 279 30.57 -4.61 9.21
C ARG A 279 30.22 -4.72 7.73
N ALA A 280 29.11 -5.35 7.38
CA ALA A 280 28.58 -5.45 6.03
C ALA A 280 28.15 -4.07 5.54
N LEU A 281 27.52 -3.22 6.38
CA LEU A 281 27.23 -1.83 6.05
C LEU A 281 28.50 -1.00 5.84
N ASP A 282 29.52 -1.12 6.70
CA ASP A 282 30.76 -0.33 6.55
C ASP A 282 31.59 -0.80 5.34
N TYR A 283 31.68 -2.11 5.11
CA TYR A 283 32.28 -2.70 3.91
C TYR A 283 31.50 -2.34 2.64
N PHE A 284 30.16 -2.36 2.70
CA PHE A 284 29.30 -1.88 1.62
C PHE A 284 29.51 -0.39 1.36
N LEU A 285 29.52 0.46 2.38
CA LEU A 285 29.76 1.90 2.25
C LEU A 285 31.16 2.17 1.70
N LYS A 286 32.15 1.33 2.02
CA LYS A 286 33.50 1.38 1.43
C LYS A 286 33.48 1.01 -0.05
N ILE A 287 32.96 -0.16 -0.44
CA ILE A 287 32.80 -0.58 -1.85
C ILE A 287 31.97 0.44 -2.64
N PHE A 288 30.93 0.99 -2.01
CA PHE A 288 30.08 2.00 -2.61
C PHE A 288 30.82 3.32 -2.78
N ARG A 289 31.66 3.77 -1.84
CA ARG A 289 32.47 4.99 -2.03
C ARG A 289 33.60 4.80 -3.05
N GLU A 290 34.27 3.65 -3.03
CA GLU A 290 35.50 3.40 -3.80
C GLU A 290 35.23 2.91 -5.22
N GLN A 291 34.19 2.10 -5.44
CA GLN A 291 33.94 1.41 -6.72
C GLN A 291 32.60 1.83 -7.35
N THR A 292 31.51 1.77 -6.58
CA THR A 292 30.14 1.93 -7.14
C THR A 292 29.73 3.40 -7.30
N GLY A 293 30.22 4.27 -6.42
CA GLY A 293 29.93 5.70 -6.36
C GLY A 293 30.49 6.47 -7.55
N PRO A 294 31.76 6.24 -7.97
CA PRO A 294 32.28 6.77 -9.23
C PRO A 294 31.48 6.30 -10.45
N MET A 295 31.06 5.02 -10.48
CA MET A 295 30.21 4.48 -11.55
C MET A 295 28.82 5.16 -11.57
N LEU A 296 28.21 5.36 -10.41
CA LEU A 296 26.91 6.05 -10.28
C LEU A 296 27.01 7.54 -10.58
N GLN A 297 28.09 8.22 -10.21
CA GLN A 297 28.34 9.62 -10.60
C GLN A 297 28.60 9.78 -12.11
N ALA A 298 29.23 8.79 -12.75
CA ALA A 298 29.43 8.77 -14.19
C ALA A 298 28.12 8.47 -14.95
N THR A 299 27.28 7.58 -14.42
CA THR A 299 25.99 7.19 -15.01
C THR A 299 24.92 8.25 -14.79
N TYR A 300 24.85 8.81 -13.59
CA TYR A 300 23.93 9.86 -13.17
C TYR A 300 24.72 11.13 -12.82
N ARG A 301 24.97 11.98 -13.83
CA ARG A 301 25.75 13.22 -13.66
C ARG A 301 25.17 14.07 -12.51
N GLY A 302 25.97 14.31 -11.48
CA GLY A 302 25.60 15.14 -10.33
C GLY A 302 24.82 14.41 -9.23
N ALA A 303 24.54 13.11 -9.37
CA ALA A 303 23.93 12.32 -8.31
C ALA A 303 24.82 12.26 -7.05
N ARG A 304 24.21 12.40 -5.88
CA ARG A 304 24.86 12.28 -4.58
C ARG A 304 24.15 11.26 -3.72
N LEU A 305 24.91 10.42 -3.05
CA LEU A 305 24.41 9.55 -2.00
C LEU A 305 23.75 10.43 -0.92
N HIS A 306 22.46 10.19 -0.65
CA HIS A 306 21.70 10.97 0.32
C HIS A 306 21.61 10.28 1.67
N ARG A 307 21.25 8.99 1.66
CA ARG A 307 21.07 8.16 2.86
C ARG A 307 21.37 6.70 2.51
N VAL A 308 21.87 5.94 3.48
CA VAL A 308 21.86 4.48 3.47
C VAL A 308 21.26 4.03 4.81
N GLN A 309 20.44 2.99 4.78
CA GLN A 309 19.87 2.37 5.96
C GLN A 309 19.97 0.85 5.80
N PRO A 310 20.46 0.11 6.80
CA PRO A 310 20.36 -1.35 6.81
C PRO A 310 18.93 -1.81 6.57
N GLY A 311 18.75 -2.87 5.81
CA GLY A 311 17.48 -3.59 5.73
C GLY A 311 17.28 -4.49 6.94
N GLU A 312 16.05 -4.99 7.11
CA GLU A 312 15.65 -5.90 8.20
C GLU A 312 16.22 -7.34 8.04
N SER A 313 17.18 -7.55 7.14
CA SER A 313 17.80 -8.85 6.92
C SER A 313 19.29 -8.68 6.56
N PRO A 314 20.17 -9.57 7.04
CA PRO A 314 21.59 -9.52 6.74
C PRO A 314 21.87 -9.43 5.23
N GLY A 315 22.80 -8.56 4.86
CA GLY A 315 23.12 -8.31 3.47
C GLY A 315 22.09 -7.48 2.70
N ILE A 316 21.04 -6.93 3.33
CA ILE A 316 20.15 -5.97 2.67
C ILE A 316 20.45 -4.54 3.14
N ALA A 317 20.47 -3.56 2.22
CA ALA A 317 20.49 -2.15 2.55
C ALA A 317 19.61 -1.33 1.60
N THR A 318 18.80 -0.41 2.14
CA THR A 318 18.11 0.61 1.33
C THR A 318 19.03 1.81 1.14
N ILE A 319 19.14 2.27 -0.10
CA ILE A 319 19.95 3.44 -0.49
C ILE A 319 19.01 4.47 -1.10
N TRP A 320 19.23 5.73 -0.72
CA TRP A 320 18.59 6.88 -1.36
C TRP A 320 19.67 7.70 -2.06
N ILE A 321 19.49 7.94 -3.36
CA ILE A 321 20.39 8.78 -4.16
C ILE A 321 19.60 10.00 -4.63
N ARG A 322 20.11 11.20 -4.32
CA ARG A 322 19.51 12.47 -4.75
C ARG A 322 20.17 12.87 -6.06
N ARG A 323 19.39 12.98 -7.15
CA ARG A 323 19.90 13.53 -8.42
C ARG A 323 20.12 15.04 -8.29
N ALA A 324 21.05 15.60 -9.07
CA ALA A 324 21.12 17.04 -9.23
C ALA A 324 19.95 17.48 -10.13
N SER A 325 19.08 18.35 -9.62
CA SER A 325 18.13 19.08 -10.47
C SER A 325 18.90 20.02 -11.39
N ASN A 326 18.42 20.19 -12.62
CA ASN A 326 18.90 21.23 -13.53
C ASN A 326 18.32 22.61 -13.20
N ASP A 327 17.35 22.70 -12.27
CA ASP A 327 16.81 23.95 -11.76
C ASP A 327 17.68 24.49 -10.60
N PRO A 328 18.30 25.67 -10.72
CA PRO A 328 19.08 26.29 -9.65
C PRO A 328 18.26 26.82 -8.46
N SER A 329 16.92 26.82 -8.55
CA SER A 329 16.03 27.56 -7.65
C SER A 329 15.09 26.70 -6.78
N GLY A 330 14.89 25.42 -7.11
CA GLY A 330 13.91 24.54 -6.46
C GLY A 330 14.50 23.38 -5.65
N TRP A 331 13.87 23.02 -4.53
CA TRP A 331 14.32 21.94 -3.63
C TRP A 331 13.98 20.53 -4.11
N ASP A 332 13.18 20.41 -5.18
CA ASP A 332 12.72 19.16 -5.76
C ASP A 332 13.84 18.43 -6.48
N ALA A 333 14.40 17.43 -5.80
CA ALA A 333 15.29 16.46 -6.41
C ALA A 333 14.67 15.09 -6.27
N GLU A 334 14.53 14.37 -7.39
CA GLU A 334 14.17 12.96 -7.37
C GLU A 334 15.14 12.19 -6.47
N VAL A 335 14.56 11.42 -5.55
CA VAL A 335 15.29 10.52 -4.66
C VAL A 335 15.04 9.10 -5.12
N ASP A 336 15.98 8.55 -5.86
CA ASP A 336 15.93 7.14 -6.28
C ASP A 336 16.16 6.24 -5.06
N ARG A 337 15.23 5.30 -4.82
CA ARG A 337 15.38 4.22 -3.83
C ARG A 337 15.96 2.98 -4.50
N PHE A 338 17.04 2.45 -3.94
CA PHE A 338 17.64 1.18 -4.35
C PHE A 338 17.59 0.20 -3.18
N VAL A 339 17.47 -1.08 -3.50
CA VAL A 339 17.70 -2.17 -2.54
C VAL A 339 19.00 -2.85 -2.95
N ALA A 340 20.04 -2.70 -2.14
CA ALA A 340 21.25 -3.49 -2.27
C ALA A 340 21.05 -4.82 -1.55
N VAL A 341 21.38 -5.93 -2.21
CA VAL A 341 21.30 -7.29 -1.65
C VAL A 341 22.63 -7.99 -1.85
N GLU A 342 23.26 -8.43 -0.77
CA GLU A 342 24.45 -9.27 -0.80
C GLU A 342 24.06 -10.72 -1.14
N LYS A 343 24.76 -11.30 -2.09
CA LYS A 343 24.64 -12.71 -2.43
C LYS A 343 26.02 -13.26 -2.76
N GLN A 344 26.48 -14.23 -1.97
CA GLN A 344 27.78 -14.89 -2.14
C GLN A 344 28.98 -13.91 -2.13
N GLY A 345 28.99 -12.91 -1.23
CA GLY A 345 30.05 -11.92 -1.12
C GLY A 345 30.03 -10.80 -2.17
N ALA A 346 29.03 -10.79 -3.06
CA ALA A 346 28.82 -9.75 -4.06
C ALA A 346 27.53 -8.96 -3.77
N TRP A 347 27.62 -7.63 -3.83
CA TRP A 347 26.47 -6.74 -3.64
C TRP A 347 25.76 -6.45 -4.96
N PHE A 348 24.48 -6.78 -5.02
CA PHE A 348 23.61 -6.53 -6.18
C PHE A 348 22.69 -5.35 -5.88
N LEU A 349 22.77 -4.30 -6.70
CA LEU A 349 21.79 -3.22 -6.68
C LEU A 349 20.55 -3.62 -7.47
N ALA A 350 19.50 -4.03 -6.76
CA ALA A 350 18.18 -4.17 -7.33
C ALA A 350 17.54 -2.78 -7.44
N PHE A 351 17.28 -2.37 -8.68
CA PHE A 351 16.32 -1.32 -8.97
C PHE A 351 14.92 -1.90 -8.77
N GLU A 352 14.31 -1.69 -7.61
CA GLU A 352 12.84 -1.61 -7.61
C GLU A 352 12.52 -0.35 -8.41
N SER A 353 11.98 -0.53 -9.62
CA SER A 353 11.58 0.63 -10.42
C SER A 353 10.57 1.45 -9.62
N GLU A 354 10.64 2.77 -9.71
CA GLU A 354 9.67 3.64 -9.01
C GLU A 354 8.23 3.28 -9.42
N ALA A 355 8.03 2.86 -10.67
CA ALA A 355 6.77 2.32 -11.18
C ALA A 355 6.29 1.06 -10.45
N GLU A 356 7.17 0.23 -9.90
CA GLU A 356 6.82 -1.00 -9.17
C GLU A 356 6.56 -0.73 -7.68
N VAL A 357 7.35 0.16 -7.06
CA VAL A 357 7.06 0.69 -5.71
C VAL A 357 5.71 1.43 -5.71
N ARG A 358 5.53 2.38 -6.63
CA ARG A 358 4.25 3.08 -6.83
C ARG A 358 3.13 2.10 -7.11
N ARG A 359 3.32 1.08 -7.97
CA ARG A 359 2.29 0.06 -8.26
C ARG A 359 1.88 -0.71 -7.01
N ARG A 360 2.81 -1.11 -6.14
CA ARG A 360 2.47 -1.74 -4.85
C ARG A 360 1.68 -0.78 -3.95
N MET A 361 2.15 0.46 -3.80
CA MET A 361 1.47 1.47 -2.96
C MET A 361 0.06 1.82 -3.49
N THR A 362 -0.13 1.89 -4.82
CA THR A 362 -1.46 2.08 -5.42
C THR A 362 -2.33 0.83 -5.40
N SER A 363 -1.77 -0.39 -5.40
CA SER A 363 -2.58 -1.61 -5.36
C SER A 363 -3.21 -1.90 -3.99
N TYR A 364 -2.63 -1.37 -2.90
CA TYR A 364 -3.14 -1.63 -1.54
C TYR A 364 -4.09 -0.53 -1.04
N HIS A 365 -4.00 0.67 -1.63
CA HIS A 365 -4.83 1.81 -1.25
C HIS A 365 -6.36 1.55 -1.30
N PRO A 366 -6.93 0.82 -2.29
CA PRO A 366 -8.36 0.53 -2.31
C PRO A 366 -8.80 -0.35 -1.13
N ASN A 367 -8.01 -1.37 -0.80
CA ASN A 367 -8.26 -2.29 0.31
C ASN A 367 -8.15 -1.58 1.66
N GLU A 368 -7.09 -0.77 1.83
CA GLU A 368 -6.91 0.06 3.03
C GLU A 368 -8.03 1.07 3.22
N GLN A 369 -8.54 1.68 2.13
CA GLN A 369 -9.70 2.56 2.19
C GLN A 369 -10.99 1.79 2.56
N ALA A 370 -11.24 0.64 1.93
CA ALA A 370 -12.39 -0.21 2.23
C ALA A 370 -12.38 -0.70 3.70
N ALA A 371 -11.19 -0.99 4.26
CA ALA A 371 -11.03 -1.33 5.67
C ALA A 371 -11.39 -0.16 6.60
N CYS A 372 -10.92 1.06 6.30
CA CYS A 372 -11.30 2.28 7.03
C CYS A 372 -12.81 2.55 6.98
N GLU A 373 -13.44 2.37 5.81
CA GLU A 373 -14.89 2.54 5.63
C GLU A 373 -15.68 1.46 6.40
N THR A 374 -15.20 0.21 6.39
CA THR A 374 -15.79 -0.92 7.14
C THR A 374 -15.72 -0.69 8.64
N LEU A 375 -14.58 -0.26 9.18
CA LEU A 375 -14.43 0.07 10.61
C LEU A 375 -15.34 1.22 11.05
N ARG A 376 -15.47 2.28 10.23
CA ARG A 376 -16.41 3.38 10.48
C ARG A 376 -17.88 2.92 10.40
N GLY A 377 -18.18 1.89 9.59
CA GLY A 377 -19.49 1.23 9.56
C GLY A 377 -19.77 0.42 10.83
N ILE A 378 -18.80 -0.38 11.28
CA ILE A 378 -18.88 -1.17 12.53
C ILE A 378 -19.10 -0.25 13.74
N ALA A 379 -18.40 0.88 13.84
CA ALA A 379 -18.58 1.82 14.96
C ALA A 379 -20.02 2.34 15.08
N ARG A 380 -20.64 2.74 13.96
CA ARG A 380 -22.06 3.17 13.93
C ARG A 380 -23.02 2.04 14.27
N ALA A 381 -22.71 0.83 13.82
CA ALA A 381 -23.51 -0.35 14.15
C ALA A 381 -23.43 -0.68 15.64
N GLN A 382 -22.27 -0.49 16.28
CA GLN A 382 -22.09 -0.64 17.74
C GLN A 382 -22.91 0.39 18.52
N GLU A 383 -22.85 1.66 18.13
CA GLU A 383 -23.69 2.73 18.71
C GLU A 383 -25.18 2.35 18.62
N GLN A 384 -25.66 1.99 17.42
CA GLN A 384 -27.05 1.59 17.21
C GLN A 384 -27.43 0.31 18.00
N PHE A 385 -26.50 -0.63 18.17
CA PHE A 385 -26.74 -1.89 18.87
C PHE A 385 -26.97 -1.65 20.38
N ALA A 386 -26.09 -0.86 20.99
CA ALA A 386 -26.21 -0.44 22.39
C ALA A 386 -27.44 0.46 22.61
N GLU A 387 -27.67 1.48 21.77
CA GLU A 387 -28.85 2.35 21.88
C GLU A 387 -30.19 1.61 21.74
N SER A 388 -30.22 0.50 21.00
CA SER A 388 -31.41 -0.33 20.83
C SER A 388 -31.60 -1.37 21.94
N VAL A 389 -30.65 -1.51 22.85
CA VAL A 389 -30.66 -2.47 23.98
C VAL A 389 -30.92 -3.91 23.48
N PHE A 390 -30.19 -4.34 22.46
CA PHE A 390 -30.29 -5.72 21.96
C PHE A 390 -29.78 -6.76 22.96
N VAL A 391 -28.78 -6.38 23.76
CA VAL A 391 -28.24 -7.16 24.87
C VAL A 391 -28.21 -6.27 26.11
N ASP A 392 -28.78 -6.79 27.20
CA ASP A 392 -28.89 -6.20 28.53
C ASP A 392 -28.92 -7.40 29.50
N ALA A 393 -27.73 -7.92 29.82
CA ALA A 393 -27.62 -9.19 30.55
C ALA A 393 -28.02 -9.07 32.02
N ASP A 394 -27.73 -7.93 32.65
CA ASP A 394 -27.94 -7.69 34.09
C ASP A 394 -29.30 -7.05 34.41
N LYS A 395 -29.94 -6.39 33.43
CA LYS A 395 -31.29 -5.78 33.45
C LYS A 395 -31.36 -4.42 34.13
N ASP A 396 -30.32 -3.63 34.00
CA ASP A 396 -30.31 -2.22 34.42
C ASP A 396 -31.01 -1.29 33.39
N GLY A 397 -31.07 -1.71 32.11
CA GLY A 397 -31.70 -1.00 31.00
C GLY A 397 -30.74 -0.21 30.09
N LEU A 398 -29.43 -0.37 30.26
CA LEU A 398 -28.38 0.03 29.34
C LEU A 398 -28.04 -1.12 28.37
N GLY A 399 -27.53 -0.78 27.20
CA GLY A 399 -27.22 -1.75 26.16
C GLY A 399 -25.73 -2.07 26.07
N GLU A 400 -25.37 -3.35 26.08
CA GLU A 400 -24.01 -3.83 25.81
C GLU A 400 -23.64 -3.69 24.33
N TYR A 401 -22.35 -3.54 24.02
CA TYR A 401 -21.81 -3.67 22.67
C TYR A 401 -21.84 -5.13 22.16
N GLY A 402 -21.96 -5.31 20.85
CA GLY A 402 -22.14 -6.61 20.19
C GLY A 402 -20.89 -7.18 19.52
N TRP A 403 -20.89 -8.49 19.26
CA TRP A 403 -19.92 -9.14 18.38
C TRP A 403 -20.28 -8.99 16.89
N LEU A 404 -19.38 -9.36 15.97
CA LEU A 404 -19.62 -9.22 14.52
C LEU A 404 -20.80 -10.07 14.04
N GLN A 405 -20.96 -11.30 14.52
CA GLN A 405 -22.07 -12.17 14.14
C GLN A 405 -23.41 -11.64 14.70
N GLU A 406 -23.41 -11.10 15.92
CA GLU A 406 -24.58 -10.46 16.54
C GLU A 406 -25.03 -9.23 15.74
N LEU A 407 -24.11 -8.30 15.45
CA LEU A 407 -24.35 -7.09 14.64
C LEU A 407 -24.87 -7.42 13.22
N SER A 408 -24.44 -8.55 12.67
CA SER A 408 -24.82 -9.01 11.32
C SER A 408 -26.17 -9.74 11.25
N GLY A 409 -26.75 -10.09 12.41
CA GLY A 409 -27.97 -10.93 12.48
C GLY A 409 -27.78 -12.37 11.98
N GLU A 410 -26.54 -12.86 11.86
CA GLU A 410 -26.25 -14.25 11.45
C GLU A 410 -26.40 -15.23 12.61
N VAL A 411 -26.15 -14.78 13.85
CA VAL A 411 -26.44 -15.54 15.09
C VAL A 411 -27.42 -14.78 15.99
N PRO A 412 -28.12 -15.48 16.90
CA PRO A 412 -28.88 -14.82 17.96
C PRO A 412 -27.95 -14.02 18.88
N VAL A 413 -28.38 -12.83 19.29
CA VAL A 413 -27.65 -12.06 20.31
C VAL A 413 -27.68 -12.79 21.66
N ARG A 414 -26.72 -12.50 22.54
CA ARG A 414 -26.72 -12.98 23.94
C ARG A 414 -28.09 -12.77 24.59
N GLY A 415 -28.74 -13.88 24.96
CA GLY A 415 -30.07 -13.89 25.59
C GLY A 415 -31.27 -13.56 24.69
N GLY A 416 -31.07 -13.22 23.41
CA GLY A 416 -32.11 -12.69 22.52
C GLY A 416 -32.22 -13.38 21.15
N PRO A 417 -33.08 -12.87 20.25
CA PRO A 417 -33.14 -13.28 18.84
C PRO A 417 -32.01 -12.65 18.02
N PRO A 418 -31.77 -13.09 16.77
CA PRO A 418 -30.87 -12.39 15.85
C PRO A 418 -31.37 -10.97 15.53
N VAL A 419 -30.45 -10.04 15.25
CA VAL A 419 -30.79 -8.67 14.86
C VAL A 419 -31.38 -8.63 13.44
N ASP A 420 -32.58 -8.08 13.29
CA ASP A 420 -33.27 -7.92 12.00
C ASP A 420 -33.94 -6.53 11.90
N PRO A 421 -33.56 -5.65 10.95
CA PRO A 421 -32.53 -5.85 9.94
C PRO A 421 -31.11 -5.82 10.53
N ALA A 422 -30.21 -6.58 9.93
CA ALA A 422 -28.77 -6.57 10.24
C ALA A 422 -28.17 -5.16 10.21
N LEU A 423 -27.31 -4.84 11.20
CA LEU A 423 -26.69 -3.52 11.34
C LEU A 423 -25.39 -3.40 10.53
N VAL A 424 -24.69 -4.52 10.33
CA VAL A 424 -23.55 -4.64 9.40
C VAL A 424 -23.87 -5.61 8.26
N ALA A 425 -23.06 -5.58 7.20
CA ALA A 425 -23.20 -6.51 6.09
C ALA A 425 -23.04 -7.97 6.56
N ARG A 426 -23.97 -8.86 6.18
CA ARG A 426 -24.01 -10.26 6.65
C ARG A 426 -22.70 -11.03 6.49
N HIS A 427 -21.91 -10.75 5.45
CA HIS A 427 -20.62 -11.42 5.25
C HIS A 427 -19.61 -11.13 6.37
N LEU A 428 -19.76 -10.03 7.12
CA LEU A 428 -18.94 -9.74 8.30
C LEU A 428 -19.33 -10.62 9.51
N GLY A 429 -20.52 -11.22 9.52
CA GLY A 429 -20.89 -12.29 10.46
C GLY A 429 -20.58 -13.70 9.95
N MET A 430 -20.18 -13.85 8.68
CA MET A 430 -19.75 -15.15 8.18
C MET A 430 -18.28 -15.34 8.56
N SER A 431 -17.99 -15.70 9.81
CA SER A 431 -16.63 -15.95 10.27
C SER A 431 -15.98 -17.05 9.41
N SER A 432 -15.11 -16.65 8.50
CA SER A 432 -14.51 -17.50 7.45
C SER A 432 -13.51 -18.52 7.97
N HIS A 433 -13.26 -18.52 9.28
CA HIS A 433 -12.14 -19.20 9.92
C HIS A 433 -12.60 -19.94 11.17
N ALA A 434 -11.97 -21.10 11.43
CA ALA A 434 -12.30 -21.98 12.56
C ALA A 434 -12.16 -21.28 13.93
N ASP A 435 -11.35 -20.23 13.99
CA ASP A 435 -11.09 -19.43 15.18
C ASP A 435 -12.22 -18.45 15.53
N GLY A 436 -13.41 -18.58 14.95
CA GLY A 436 -14.70 -18.17 15.56
C GLY A 436 -14.92 -16.68 15.84
N GLY A 437 -14.45 -15.77 14.99
CA GLY A 437 -14.76 -14.34 15.16
C GLY A 437 -13.80 -13.38 14.48
N ILE A 438 -13.27 -13.80 13.34
CA ILE A 438 -12.58 -12.94 12.38
C ILE A 438 -13.42 -12.99 11.11
N ALA A 439 -13.75 -11.82 10.60
CA ALA A 439 -14.35 -11.65 9.29
C ALA A 439 -13.27 -11.27 8.27
N GLU A 440 -13.42 -11.73 7.03
CA GLU A 440 -12.61 -11.26 5.90
C GLU A 440 -13.46 -10.36 4.98
N SER A 441 -12.92 -9.20 4.61
CA SER A 441 -13.53 -8.30 3.60
C SER A 441 -12.45 -7.50 2.89
N GLU A 442 -12.52 -7.43 1.55
CA GLU A 442 -11.60 -6.66 0.68
C GLU A 442 -10.08 -6.83 1.01
N GLY A 443 -9.66 -8.06 1.33
CA GLY A 443 -8.26 -8.38 1.64
C GLY A 443 -7.79 -7.97 3.04
N TYR A 444 -8.71 -7.55 3.91
CA TYR A 444 -8.50 -7.27 5.32
C TYR A 444 -9.28 -8.26 6.21
N LEU A 445 -8.70 -8.56 7.37
CA LEU A 445 -9.29 -9.33 8.45
C LEU A 445 -9.75 -8.37 9.54
N PHE A 446 -10.93 -8.61 10.10
CA PHE A 446 -11.56 -7.77 11.12
C PHE A 446 -11.91 -8.59 12.35
N ALA A 447 -11.63 -8.07 13.54
CA ALA A 447 -12.07 -8.67 14.80
C ALA A 447 -12.52 -7.60 15.79
N ILE A 448 -13.67 -7.84 16.42
CA ILE A 448 -14.14 -7.08 17.58
C ILE A 448 -13.63 -7.79 18.85
N TRP A 449 -13.18 -7.01 19.81
CA TRP A 449 -12.89 -7.41 21.17
C TRP A 449 -13.88 -6.72 22.10
N LEU A 450 -14.50 -7.49 23.00
CA LEU A 450 -15.29 -6.98 24.10
C LEU A 450 -14.59 -7.32 25.42
N PRO A 451 -14.79 -6.54 26.48
CA PRO A 451 -14.32 -6.88 27.81
C PRO A 451 -14.83 -8.25 28.29
N GLY A 452 -14.01 -8.93 29.07
CA GLY A 452 -14.38 -10.16 29.79
C GLY A 452 -14.01 -10.07 31.27
N PRO A 453 -14.23 -11.15 32.06
CA PRO A 453 -14.06 -11.12 33.51
C PRO A 453 -12.61 -10.86 33.97
N GLU A 454 -11.61 -11.32 33.19
CA GLU A 454 -10.18 -11.14 33.49
C GLU A 454 -9.45 -10.36 32.38
N GLN A 455 -9.75 -10.69 31.11
CA GLN A 455 -9.16 -10.10 29.90
C GLN A 455 -10.24 -9.90 28.85
N ALA A 456 -9.96 -9.09 27.84
CA ALA A 456 -10.86 -8.94 26.70
C ALA A 456 -10.98 -10.25 25.92
N GLU A 457 -12.21 -10.57 25.55
CA GLU A 457 -12.57 -11.76 24.83
C GLU A 457 -12.74 -11.46 23.34
N ARG A 458 -12.77 -12.52 22.54
CA ARG A 458 -13.28 -12.52 21.18
C ARG A 458 -14.49 -13.45 21.14
N GLU A 459 -15.32 -13.29 20.13
CA GLU A 459 -16.52 -14.10 19.83
C GLU A 459 -16.30 -15.64 19.85
N ALA A 460 -15.05 -16.11 19.77
CA ALA A 460 -14.66 -17.51 19.84
C ALA A 460 -14.53 -18.07 21.28
N SER A 461 -14.46 -17.20 22.29
CA SER A 461 -14.52 -17.65 23.68
C SER A 461 -15.89 -18.29 23.94
N PRO A 462 -15.97 -19.44 24.62
CA PRO A 462 -17.23 -19.91 25.14
C PRO A 462 -17.75 -18.84 26.09
N LEU A 463 -18.88 -18.21 25.74
CA LEU A 463 -19.49 -17.13 26.51
C LEU A 463 -19.46 -17.48 28.00
N ALA A 464 -18.64 -16.76 28.76
CA ALA A 464 -18.73 -16.80 30.22
C ALA A 464 -20.18 -16.46 30.59
N PRO A 465 -20.78 -17.11 31.60
CA PRO A 465 -22.11 -16.70 32.05
C PRO A 465 -22.03 -15.24 32.46
N ASP A 466 -22.76 -14.38 31.76
CA ASP A 466 -22.66 -12.92 31.90
C ASP A 466 -22.89 -12.53 33.37
N ASP A 467 -21.81 -12.16 34.05
CA ASP A 467 -21.87 -11.60 35.38
C ASP A 467 -22.14 -10.09 35.26
N PRO A 468 -22.89 -9.47 36.18
CA PRO A 468 -23.25 -8.06 36.07
C PRO A 468 -22.05 -7.11 35.92
N ALA A 469 -20.91 -7.40 36.53
CA ALA A 469 -19.74 -6.52 36.43
C ALA A 469 -19.04 -6.62 35.06
N THR A 470 -19.20 -7.75 34.34
CA THR A 470 -18.78 -7.84 32.94
C THR A 470 -19.76 -7.09 32.02
N ALA A 471 -21.08 -7.09 32.31
CA ALA A 471 -22.08 -6.33 31.57
C ALA A 471 -21.84 -4.80 31.67
N ASP A 472 -21.71 -4.26 32.90
CA ASP A 472 -21.33 -2.85 33.21
C ASP A 472 -20.17 -2.36 32.32
N VAL A 473 -19.19 -3.24 32.10
CA VAL A 473 -17.96 -2.93 31.38
C VAL A 473 -18.15 -3.06 29.85
N ARG A 474 -19.01 -3.98 29.39
CA ARG A 474 -19.36 -4.17 27.96
C ARG A 474 -20.35 -3.14 27.42
N GLU A 475 -21.07 -2.41 28.26
CA GLU A 475 -21.79 -1.17 27.86
C GLU A 475 -20.83 -0.02 27.53
N SER A 476 -19.64 -0.05 28.14
CA SER A 476 -18.77 1.12 28.23
C SER A 476 -17.43 0.95 27.52
N ARG A 477 -17.10 -0.22 26.95
CA ARG A 477 -15.83 -0.50 26.25
C ARG A 477 -16.02 -1.55 25.15
N TRP A 478 -15.41 -1.30 23.99
CA TRP A 478 -15.18 -2.26 22.90
C TRP A 478 -14.02 -1.76 22.04
N ALA A 479 -13.40 -2.66 21.28
CA ALA A 479 -12.39 -2.33 20.29
C ALA A 479 -12.60 -3.16 19.01
N CYS A 480 -12.21 -2.64 17.85
CA CYS A 480 -12.13 -3.39 16.61
C CYS A 480 -10.83 -3.08 15.87
N TYR A 481 -10.15 -4.14 15.43
CA TYR A 481 -8.95 -4.06 14.61
C TYR A 481 -9.24 -4.53 13.19
N ALA A 482 -8.58 -3.91 12.21
CA ALA A 482 -8.47 -4.43 10.86
C ALA A 482 -7.01 -4.55 10.43
N TRP A 483 -6.59 -5.70 9.90
CA TRP A 483 -5.22 -5.94 9.45
C TRP A 483 -5.19 -6.75 8.14
N PRO A 484 -4.11 -6.67 7.33
CA PRO A 484 -4.11 -7.33 6.03
C PRO A 484 -4.11 -8.86 6.15
N VAL A 485 -4.89 -9.52 5.29
CA VAL A 485 -4.82 -10.98 5.04
C VAL A 485 -3.38 -11.40 4.71
N GLU A 486 -2.66 -10.62 3.90
CA GLU A 486 -1.23 -10.79 3.68
C GLU A 486 -0.51 -9.44 3.62
N HIS A 487 0.29 -9.14 4.65
CA HIS A 487 1.03 -7.89 4.76
C HIS A 487 1.99 -7.70 3.57
N GLY A 488 1.91 -6.52 2.97
CA GLY A 488 2.68 -6.18 1.78
C GLY A 488 2.14 -6.79 0.48
N LYS A 489 0.94 -7.41 0.49
CA LYS A 489 0.19 -7.82 -0.71
C LYS A 489 -1.29 -7.41 -0.73
N THR A 490 -2.01 -7.50 0.38
CA THR A 490 -3.40 -7.03 0.46
C THR A 490 -3.52 -5.69 1.17
N GLY A 491 -2.52 -5.34 1.97
CA GLY A 491 -2.43 -4.10 2.72
C GLY A 491 -1.05 -3.94 3.36
N SER A 492 -0.68 -2.70 3.69
CA SER A 492 0.54 -2.40 4.44
C SER A 492 0.23 -2.04 5.88
N ARG A 493 -0.77 -1.17 6.08
CA ARG A 493 -1.15 -0.67 7.41
C ARG A 493 -2.11 -1.61 8.14
N ALA A 494 -2.11 -1.54 9.46
CA ALA A 494 -3.18 -2.05 10.32
C ALA A 494 -3.97 -0.86 10.89
N PHE A 495 -5.24 -1.09 11.23
CA PHE A 495 -6.19 -0.08 11.66
C PHE A 495 -6.89 -0.50 12.96
N PHE A 496 -7.29 0.49 13.74
CA PHE A 496 -7.95 0.33 15.02
C PHE A 496 -9.04 1.39 15.19
N ILE A 497 -10.15 1.00 15.80
CA ILE A 497 -11.19 1.90 16.27
C ILE A 497 -11.77 1.34 17.58
N ASP A 498 -12.15 2.22 18.50
CA ASP A 498 -12.85 1.85 19.73
C ASP A 498 -14.10 2.70 19.92
N LYS A 499 -14.72 2.62 21.10
CA LYS A 499 -15.87 3.42 21.52
C LYS A 499 -15.75 4.94 21.32
N SER A 500 -14.54 5.49 21.15
CA SER A 500 -14.36 6.92 20.88
C SER A 500 -14.72 7.31 19.44
N GLY A 501 -14.90 6.32 18.56
CA GLY A 501 -15.07 6.53 17.11
C GLY A 501 -13.81 7.04 16.39
N ILE A 502 -12.68 7.16 17.11
CA ILE A 502 -11.42 7.64 16.53
C ILE A 502 -10.72 6.49 15.81
N LEU A 503 -10.75 6.52 14.49
CA LEU A 503 -9.98 5.63 13.65
C LEU A 503 -8.48 5.98 13.71
N THR A 504 -7.66 5.02 14.10
CA THR A 504 -6.19 5.11 14.03
C THR A 504 -5.62 4.05 13.09
N ALA A 505 -4.39 4.27 12.62
CA ALA A 505 -3.63 3.36 11.80
C ALA A 505 -2.19 3.25 12.30
N THR A 506 -1.54 2.15 11.99
CA THR A 506 -0.09 2.00 12.11
C THR A 506 0.53 1.51 10.81
N ASP A 507 1.77 1.92 10.55
CA ASP A 507 2.62 1.44 9.46
C ASP A 507 3.01 -0.05 9.61
N ASN A 508 2.58 -0.73 10.69
CA ASN A 508 2.68 -2.18 10.88
C ASN A 508 4.14 -2.68 10.87
N ALA A 509 5.05 -1.81 11.32
CA ALA A 509 6.49 -1.94 11.13
C ALA A 509 7.19 -2.67 12.29
N ALA A 510 6.77 -2.43 13.55
CA ALA A 510 7.39 -3.03 14.73
C ALA A 510 6.81 -4.42 15.00
N THR A 511 5.51 -4.48 15.34
CA THR A 511 4.74 -5.73 15.37
C THR A 511 3.98 -5.86 14.07
N ARG A 512 4.33 -6.89 13.28
CA ARG A 512 3.83 -7.08 11.90
C ARG A 512 2.61 -8.01 11.84
N TYR A 513 1.43 -7.42 11.86
CA TYR A 513 0.14 -8.07 11.68
C TYR A 513 -0.06 -8.54 10.25
N SER A 514 -0.43 -9.81 10.08
CA SER A 514 -0.65 -10.43 8.77
C SER A 514 -1.38 -11.76 8.93
N GLY A 515 -2.53 -11.90 8.28
CA GLY A 515 -3.29 -13.16 8.27
C GLY A 515 -3.77 -13.59 9.66
N LEU A 516 -4.22 -14.84 9.77
CA LEU A 516 -4.75 -15.41 11.01
C LEU A 516 -3.68 -15.77 12.04
N GLU A 517 -2.44 -15.99 11.59
CA GLU A 517 -1.33 -16.38 12.46
C GLU A 517 -0.78 -15.20 13.29
N ARG A 518 -1.07 -13.95 12.88
CA ARG A 518 -0.59 -12.72 13.54
C ARG A 518 -1.69 -11.65 13.65
N PRO A 519 -2.77 -11.92 14.40
CA PRO A 519 -3.78 -10.92 14.71
C PRO A 519 -3.23 -9.91 15.75
N PRO A 520 -3.76 -8.68 15.79
CA PRO A 520 -3.58 -7.78 16.93
C PRO A 520 -4.18 -8.37 18.21
N ALA A 521 -3.43 -8.25 19.31
CA ALA A 521 -3.93 -8.47 20.67
C ALA A 521 -4.95 -7.38 21.06
N PRO A 522 -5.90 -7.64 21.98
CA PRO A 522 -6.91 -6.64 22.37
C PRO A 522 -6.30 -5.30 22.81
N GLY A 523 -5.22 -5.37 23.60
CA GLY A 523 -4.48 -4.20 24.10
C GLY A 523 -3.53 -3.52 23.10
N ALA A 524 -3.36 -4.03 21.88
CA ALA A 524 -2.26 -3.66 20.98
C ALA A 524 -2.11 -2.15 20.72
N ALA A 525 -3.22 -1.44 20.43
CA ALA A 525 -3.19 -0.01 20.12
C ALA A 525 -3.18 0.92 21.36
N TYR A 526 -3.30 0.37 22.57
CA TYR A 526 -3.40 1.13 23.81
C TYR A 526 -2.04 1.37 24.49
N GLU A 527 -1.96 2.30 25.44
CA GLU A 527 -0.73 2.55 26.21
C GLU A 527 -0.25 1.32 27.01
N PRO A 528 1.06 1.02 27.02
CA PRO A 528 1.64 -0.13 27.76
C PRO A 528 1.57 0.01 29.29
N ALA A 529 1.27 1.19 29.81
CA ALA A 529 1.36 1.52 31.23
C ALA A 529 0.01 1.42 31.96
N GLY A 530 -0.60 0.23 31.97
CA GLY A 530 -1.82 -0.03 32.74
C GLY A 530 -2.16 -1.51 32.85
N VAL A 531 -2.67 -1.93 34.01
CA VAL A 531 -3.18 -3.30 34.29
C VAL A 531 -4.55 -3.53 33.62
N SER A 532 -4.76 -2.88 32.47
CA SER A 532 -6.08 -2.53 31.95
C SER A 532 -6.15 -2.58 30.42
N ALA A 533 -5.00 -2.53 29.71
CA ALA A 533 -4.95 -2.65 28.26
C ALA A 533 -5.46 -4.02 27.76
N GLU A 534 -5.15 -5.10 28.48
CA GLU A 534 -5.63 -6.45 28.16
C GLU A 534 -7.16 -6.57 28.25
N ASN A 535 -7.84 -5.68 28.99
CA ASN A 535 -9.30 -5.63 29.12
C ASN A 535 -9.91 -4.27 28.65
N LEU A 536 -9.27 -3.64 27.65
CA LEU A 536 -9.73 -2.43 26.94
C LEU A 536 -9.96 -1.17 27.81
N ASP A 537 -9.33 -1.10 28.98
CA ASP A 537 -9.43 -0.01 29.95
C ASP A 537 -8.12 0.80 30.08
N ALA A 538 -7.28 0.73 29.05
CA ALA A 538 -6.20 1.69 28.85
C ALA A 538 -6.68 2.81 27.92
N ARG A 539 -5.96 3.94 27.91
CA ARG A 539 -6.17 5.01 26.93
C ARG A 539 -5.31 4.77 25.68
N LEU A 540 -5.70 5.38 24.57
CA LEU A 540 -4.82 5.47 23.40
C LEU A 540 -3.56 6.30 23.75
N PRO A 541 -2.38 5.95 23.20
CA PRO A 541 -1.16 6.70 23.43
C PRO A 541 -1.22 8.11 22.85
N GLU A 542 -0.47 9.02 23.48
CA GLU A 542 -0.23 10.36 22.93
C GLU A 542 0.37 10.26 21.51
N PRO A 543 0.01 11.17 20.57
CA PRO A 543 0.46 11.08 19.17
C PRO A 543 1.98 10.95 19.02
N GLY A 544 2.43 9.84 18.41
CA GLY A 544 3.85 9.55 18.20
C GLY A 544 4.52 8.73 19.31
N ALA A 545 3.85 8.47 20.43
CA ALA A 545 4.31 7.49 21.42
C ALA A 545 4.01 6.05 20.94
N PRO A 546 4.84 5.06 21.32
CA PRO A 546 4.56 3.65 21.04
C PRO A 546 3.40 3.14 21.91
N ALA A 547 2.55 2.31 21.32
CA ALA A 547 1.54 1.54 22.04
C ALA A 547 2.13 0.26 22.66
N SER A 548 1.25 -0.57 23.25
CA SER A 548 1.60 -1.83 23.91
C SER A 548 2.27 -2.84 22.98
N ASP A 549 1.96 -2.79 21.68
CA ASP A 549 2.59 -3.60 20.64
C ASP A 549 3.92 -3.03 20.09
N GLY A 550 4.38 -1.89 20.62
CA GLY A 550 5.56 -1.17 20.15
C GLY A 550 5.39 -0.43 18.83
N ASN A 551 4.23 -0.54 18.17
CA ASN A 551 3.91 0.26 16.99
C ASN A 551 3.50 1.68 17.40
N ILE A 552 3.64 2.63 16.48
CA ILE A 552 3.04 3.96 16.62
C ILE A 552 1.69 3.95 15.92
N TRP A 553 0.64 4.30 16.64
CA TRP A 553 -0.72 4.42 16.13
C TRP A 553 -1.06 5.91 15.97
N SER A 554 -1.38 6.32 14.74
CA SER A 554 -1.69 7.71 14.38
C SER A 554 -3.12 7.83 13.86
N ARG A 555 -3.76 8.97 14.07
CA ARG A 555 -5.15 9.20 13.63
C ARG A 555 -5.25 9.18 12.10
N VAL A 556 -6.26 8.48 11.58
CA VAL A 556 -6.65 8.56 10.17
C VAL A 556 -7.65 9.70 10.01
N GLU A 557 -7.37 10.62 9.09
CA GLU A 557 -8.25 11.76 8.77
C GLU A 557 -9.51 11.34 7.97
#